data_AF-A0A0F4RKY0-F1
#
_entry.id   AF-A0A0F4RKY0-F1
#
_cell.length_a   1.000
_cell.length_b   1.000
_cell.length_c   1.000
_cell.angle_alpha   90.00
_cell.angle_beta   90.00
_cell.angle_gamma   90.00
#
_symmetry.space_group_name_H-M   'P 1'
#
loop_
_entity.id
_entity.type
_entity.pdbx_description
1 polymer ?
#
loop_
_entity_poly.entity_id
_entity_poly.type
_entity_poly.pdbx_seq_one_letter_code
_entity_poly.pdbx_strand_id
1 'polypeptide(L)'
;MYKNALFVSIGLALCALPNQSLAQCRIAVAGTNCVAVPRSTAPRPSPVEIGSFLERGEHSILMNASYYGLPPVQDGWVYIRIEDDLFRVDFSTYEVLERVTYMVNHHWR
;
A
#
# COMPACT_ATOMS: atom_id res chain seq x y z
N MET A 1 26.71 68.08 -25.47
CA MET A 1 25.46 67.78 -26.19
C MET A 1 25.07 66.32 -25.93
N TYR A 2 23.82 66.15 -25.49
CA TYR A 2 23.03 64.94 -25.19
C TYR A 2 23.56 63.58 -25.71
N LYS A 3 23.85 62.62 -24.81
CA LYS A 3 22.91 61.65 -24.19
C LYS A 3 22.76 60.43 -25.08
N ASN A 4 23.42 59.31 -24.76
CA ASN A 4 23.04 58.01 -25.29
C ASN A 4 22.88 57.00 -24.15
N ALA A 5 21.64 56.52 -24.06
CA ALA A 5 21.09 55.70 -23.02
C ALA A 5 21.71 54.29 -23.02
N LEU A 6 22.15 53.88 -21.85
CA LEU A 6 22.54 52.51 -21.55
C LEU A 6 21.25 51.66 -21.45
N PHE A 7 20.90 50.94 -22.51
CA PHE A 7 19.79 49.99 -22.49
C PHE A 7 20.19 48.76 -21.67
N VAL A 8 19.56 48.58 -20.52
CA VAL A 8 19.61 47.38 -19.69
C VAL A 8 18.77 46.30 -20.36
N SER A 9 19.40 45.19 -20.77
CA SER A 9 18.69 43.99 -21.24
C SER A 9 18.99 42.85 -20.27
N ILE A 10 18.07 42.66 -19.33
CA ILE A 10 18.00 41.50 -18.42
C ILE A 10 17.46 40.32 -19.24
N GLY A 11 18.34 39.39 -19.62
CA GLY A 11 17.96 38.11 -20.23
C GLY A 11 17.97 37.00 -19.19
N LEU A 12 16.87 36.83 -18.44
CA LEU A 12 16.65 35.62 -17.64
C LEU A 12 16.39 34.44 -18.58
N ALA A 13 17.41 33.62 -18.83
CA ALA A 13 17.24 32.29 -19.42
C ALA A 13 16.81 31.29 -18.33
N LEU A 14 15.53 31.32 -17.95
CA LEU A 14 14.86 30.25 -17.20
C LEU A 14 14.46 29.12 -18.17
N CYS A 15 15.40 28.24 -18.51
CA CYS A 15 15.10 27.02 -19.26
C CYS A 15 15.85 25.82 -18.68
N ALA A 16 15.45 25.35 -17.49
CA ALA A 16 15.67 23.96 -17.07
C ALA A 16 14.80 23.63 -15.85
N LEU A 17 13.48 23.60 -16.02
CA LEU A 17 12.62 22.88 -15.06
C LEU A 17 12.60 21.40 -15.48
N PRO A 18 13.12 20.45 -14.68
CA PRO A 18 12.89 19.04 -14.93
C PRO A 18 11.48 18.73 -14.42
N ASN A 19 10.51 18.75 -15.32
CA ASN A 19 9.15 18.28 -15.07
C ASN A 19 8.71 17.68 -16.39
N GLN A 20 8.41 16.39 -16.53
CA GLN A 20 7.61 15.53 -15.65
C GLN A 20 8.03 14.07 -15.85
N SER A 21 8.16 13.28 -14.78
CA SER A 21 8.29 11.83 -14.90
C SER A 21 6.94 11.21 -15.28
N LEU A 22 6.60 11.26 -16.57
CA LEU A 22 5.59 10.34 -17.09
C LEU A 22 6.20 8.94 -17.07
N ALA A 23 5.42 7.95 -16.62
CA ALA A 23 5.85 6.55 -16.64
C ALA A 23 6.27 6.16 -18.06
N GLN A 24 7.58 6.06 -18.31
CA GLN A 24 8.11 5.71 -19.61
C GLN A 24 7.91 4.21 -19.85
N CYS A 25 7.16 3.87 -20.88
CA CYS A 25 7.09 2.50 -21.37
C CYS A 25 8.47 2.05 -21.81
N ARG A 26 9.02 1.05 -21.10
CA ARG A 26 10.36 0.52 -21.36
C ARG A 26 10.42 -0.43 -22.55
N ILE A 27 9.29 -0.70 -23.20
CA ILE A 27 9.18 -1.58 -24.36
C ILE A 27 8.61 -0.76 -25.51
N ALA A 28 9.44 -0.49 -26.52
CA ALA A 28 9.08 0.20 -27.76
C ALA A 28 9.28 -0.75 -28.94
N VAL A 29 8.35 -1.71 -29.08
CA VAL A 29 8.32 -2.65 -30.20
C VAL A 29 7.17 -2.27 -31.12
N ALA A 30 7.39 -2.30 -32.44
CA ALA A 30 6.36 -1.99 -33.43
C ALA A 30 5.12 -2.88 -33.20
N GLY A 31 3.93 -2.24 -33.16
CA GLY A 31 2.66 -2.93 -32.89
C GLY A 31 2.28 -3.05 -31.41
N THR A 32 3.04 -2.46 -30.48
CA THR A 32 2.69 -2.43 -29.05
C THR A 32 2.21 -1.05 -28.60
N ASN A 33 1.31 -1.01 -27.61
CA ASN A 33 0.79 0.22 -27.02
C ASN A 33 0.95 0.19 -25.50
N CYS A 34 1.24 1.36 -24.93
CA CYS A 34 1.22 1.58 -23.49
C CYS A 34 -0.22 1.53 -22.96
N VAL A 35 -0.47 0.68 -21.98
CA VAL A 35 -1.76 0.65 -21.27
C VAL A 35 -1.50 0.84 -19.79
N ALA A 36 -2.10 1.88 -19.21
CA ALA A 36 -2.18 2.02 -17.77
C ALA A 36 -3.37 1.19 -17.28
N VAL A 37 -3.10 0.14 -16.49
CA VAL A 37 -4.15 -0.61 -15.82
C VAL A 37 -4.61 0.22 -14.61
N PRO A 38 -5.88 0.65 -14.53
CA PRO A 38 -6.36 1.36 -13.36
C PRO A 38 -6.28 0.44 -12.14
N ARG A 39 -5.74 0.95 -11.04
CA ARG A 39 -5.79 0.22 -9.76
C ARG A 39 -7.24 0.15 -9.31
N SER A 40 -7.70 -1.05 -8.96
CA SER A 40 -9.00 -1.19 -8.29
C SER A 40 -9.00 -0.38 -7.01
N THR A 41 -9.99 0.49 -6.85
CA THR A 41 -10.27 1.20 -5.59
C THR A 41 -11.30 0.47 -4.75
N ALA A 42 -11.91 -0.59 -5.27
CA ALA A 42 -12.87 -1.39 -4.52
C ALA A 42 -12.13 -2.16 -3.40
N PRO A 43 -12.62 -2.10 -2.15
CA PRO A 43 -12.09 -2.93 -1.08
C PRO A 43 -12.19 -4.41 -1.43
N ARG A 44 -11.11 -5.17 -1.19
CA ARG A 44 -11.16 -6.63 -1.33
C ARG A 44 -12.17 -7.18 -0.30
N PRO A 45 -13.12 -8.05 -0.71
CA PRO A 45 -14.04 -8.68 0.22
C PRO A 45 -13.27 -9.40 1.32
N SER A 46 -13.85 -9.42 2.53
CA SER A 46 -13.28 -10.18 3.63
C SER A 46 -13.42 -11.69 3.33
N PRO A 47 -12.37 -12.51 3.53
CA PRO A 47 -12.45 -13.95 3.32
C PRO A 47 -13.33 -14.65 4.36
N VAL A 48 -13.51 -14.02 5.53
CA VAL A 48 -14.37 -14.52 6.62
C VAL A 48 -15.19 -13.39 7.24
N GLU A 49 -16.33 -13.76 7.83
CA GLU A 49 -17.21 -12.84 8.54
C GLU A 49 -16.77 -12.66 10.00
N ILE A 50 -16.93 -11.45 10.53
CA ILE A 50 -16.68 -11.15 11.95
C ILE A 50 -17.82 -11.77 12.78
N GLY A 51 -17.47 -12.40 13.90
CA GLY A 51 -18.38 -13.18 14.76
C GLY A 51 -18.62 -14.61 14.27
N SER A 52 -18.03 -15.01 13.14
CA SER A 52 -18.03 -16.40 12.71
C SER A 52 -16.99 -17.22 13.47
N PHE A 53 -17.13 -18.55 13.45
CA PHE A 53 -16.20 -19.48 14.10
C PHE A 53 -15.37 -20.21 13.05
N LEU A 54 -14.06 -20.18 13.20
CA LEU A 54 -13.12 -20.84 12.29
C LEU A 54 -13.02 -22.34 12.58
N GLU A 55 -12.86 -23.15 11.54
CA GLU A 55 -12.49 -24.55 11.69
C GLU A 55 -11.03 -24.66 12.18
N ARG A 56 -10.80 -25.55 13.14
CA ARG A 56 -9.47 -25.69 13.76
C ARG A 56 -8.52 -26.41 12.80
N GLY A 57 -7.32 -25.89 12.66
CA GLY A 57 -6.25 -26.50 11.86
C GLY A 57 -6.20 -26.07 10.39
N GLU A 58 -7.19 -25.31 9.91
CA GLU A 58 -7.21 -24.83 8.51
C GLU A 58 -6.34 -23.58 8.29
N HIS A 59 -6.08 -22.81 9.35
CA HIS A 59 -5.40 -21.53 9.25
C HIS A 59 -4.18 -21.46 10.16
N SER A 60 -3.23 -20.62 9.77
CA SER A 60 -1.96 -20.47 10.48
C SER A 60 -2.01 -19.31 11.47
N ILE A 61 -1.60 -19.56 12.70
CA ILE A 61 -1.37 -18.51 13.69
C ILE A 61 -0.13 -17.73 13.28
N LEU A 62 -0.23 -16.40 13.28
CA LEU A 62 0.90 -15.53 12.99
C LEU A 62 1.86 -15.54 14.19
N MET A 63 3.05 -16.08 13.97
CA MET A 63 4.14 -15.99 14.93
C MET A 63 4.86 -14.64 14.80
N ASN A 64 5.44 -14.16 15.89
CA ASN A 64 6.23 -12.93 15.93
C ASN A 64 5.48 -11.69 15.42
N ALA A 65 4.31 -11.43 16.00
CA ALA A 65 3.43 -10.32 15.59
C ALA A 65 4.13 -8.95 15.60
N SER A 66 5.07 -8.73 16.53
CA SER A 66 5.83 -7.48 16.66
C SER A 66 6.72 -7.18 15.45
N TYR A 67 7.21 -8.19 14.74
CA TYR A 67 7.96 -8.00 13.49
C TYR A 67 7.11 -7.26 12.43
N TYR A 68 5.80 -7.52 12.43
CA TYR A 68 4.83 -6.88 11.54
C TYR A 68 4.24 -5.58 12.11
N GLY A 69 4.77 -5.09 13.24
CA GLY A 69 4.30 -3.86 13.89
C GLY A 69 2.99 -4.03 14.65
N LEU A 70 2.53 -5.27 14.85
CA LEU A 70 1.31 -5.54 15.59
C LEU A 70 1.57 -5.48 17.10
N PRO A 71 0.58 -5.03 17.90
CA PRO A 71 0.61 -5.15 19.35
C PRO A 71 0.84 -6.60 19.81
N PRO A 72 1.39 -6.81 21.02
CA PRO A 72 1.46 -8.15 21.59
C PRO A 72 0.06 -8.74 21.79
N VAL A 73 -0.01 -10.07 21.75
CA VAL A 73 -1.21 -10.82 22.11
C VAL A 73 -1.58 -10.57 23.57
N GLN A 74 -2.85 -10.28 23.82
CA GLN A 74 -3.43 -10.07 25.14
C GLN A 74 -4.84 -10.68 25.18
N ASP A 75 -5.44 -10.79 26.37
CA ASP A 75 -6.87 -11.11 26.54
C ASP A 75 -7.36 -12.39 25.84
N GLY A 76 -6.48 -13.38 25.65
CA GLY A 76 -6.84 -14.71 25.13
C GLY A 76 -7.05 -14.81 23.61
N TRP A 77 -6.92 -13.71 22.85
CA TRP A 77 -7.01 -13.75 21.40
C TRP A 77 -5.64 -14.00 20.74
N VAL A 78 -5.62 -14.52 19.52
CA VAL A 78 -4.41 -14.70 18.70
C VAL A 78 -4.57 -14.08 17.33
N TYR A 79 -3.45 -13.78 16.66
CA TYR A 79 -3.48 -13.39 15.27
C TYR A 79 -3.51 -14.63 14.36
N ILE A 80 -4.51 -14.73 13.50
CA ILE A 80 -4.62 -15.79 12.49
C ILE A 80 -4.57 -15.17 11.11
N ARG A 81 -3.73 -15.76 10.25
CA ARG A 81 -3.67 -15.39 8.83
C ARG A 81 -4.67 -16.24 8.05
N ILE A 82 -5.55 -15.56 7.32
CA ILE A 82 -6.52 -16.18 6.41
C ILE A 82 -6.36 -15.51 5.06
N GLU A 83 -5.90 -16.28 4.07
CA GLU A 83 -5.47 -15.76 2.77
C GLU A 83 -4.43 -14.61 2.90
N ASP A 84 -4.81 -13.40 2.49
CA ASP A 84 -4.00 -12.17 2.54
C ASP A 84 -4.38 -11.24 3.69
N ASP A 85 -5.28 -11.69 4.55
CA ASP A 85 -5.73 -10.94 5.71
C ASP A 85 -5.23 -11.51 7.02
N LEU A 86 -5.20 -10.61 7.98
CA LEU A 86 -4.91 -10.93 9.36
C LEU A 86 -6.14 -10.64 10.21
N PHE A 87 -6.45 -11.56 11.11
CA PHE A 87 -7.58 -11.44 12.02
C PHE A 87 -7.13 -11.65 13.47
N ARG A 88 -7.78 -10.93 14.39
CA ARG A 88 -7.82 -11.33 15.80
C ARG A 88 -8.89 -12.39 15.96
N VAL A 89 -8.54 -13.48 16.62
CA VAL A 89 -9.43 -14.63 16.83
C VAL A 89 -9.34 -15.03 18.29
N ASP A 90 -10.48 -15.23 18.96
CA ASP A 90 -10.48 -15.78 20.31
C ASP A 90 -9.92 -17.21 20.28
N PHE A 91 -8.87 -17.49 21.07
CA PHE A 91 -8.19 -18.78 20.97
C PHE A 91 -9.01 -19.93 21.58
N SER A 92 -9.92 -19.63 22.51
CA SER A 92 -10.74 -20.63 23.18
C SER A 92 -11.90 -21.09 22.29
N THR A 93 -12.62 -20.15 21.68
CA THR A 93 -13.82 -20.42 20.87
C THR A 93 -13.54 -20.51 19.37
N TYR A 94 -12.43 -19.94 18.89
CA TYR A 94 -12.14 -19.73 17.47
C TYR A 94 -13.07 -18.73 16.78
N GLU A 95 -13.69 -17.84 17.55
CA GLU A 95 -14.50 -16.73 17.02
C GLU A 95 -13.61 -15.64 16.41
N VAL A 96 -13.97 -15.19 15.20
CA VAL A 96 -13.32 -14.07 14.51
C VAL A 96 -13.77 -12.75 15.13
N LEU A 97 -12.83 -12.03 15.75
CA LEU A 97 -13.14 -10.80 16.48
C LEU A 97 -12.98 -9.54 15.62
N GLU A 98 -11.91 -9.47 14.82
CA GLU A 98 -11.59 -8.26 14.07
C GLU A 98 -10.66 -8.57 12.88
N ARG A 99 -10.86 -7.91 11.74
CA ARG A 99 -9.89 -7.87 10.64
C ARG A 99 -8.88 -6.76 10.90
N VAL A 100 -7.60 -7.12 11.03
CA VAL A 100 -6.51 -6.25 11.50
C VAL A 100 -5.41 -6.04 10.47
N THR A 101 -5.64 -6.44 9.21
CA THR A 101 -4.70 -6.24 8.09
C THR A 101 -4.28 -4.77 7.92
N TYR A 102 -5.07 -3.80 8.37
CA TYR A 102 -4.74 -2.39 8.26
C TYR A 102 -3.67 -1.91 9.27
N MET A 103 -3.40 -2.68 10.34
CA MET A 103 -2.43 -2.32 11.39
C MET A 103 -1.00 -2.76 11.08
N VAL A 104 -0.83 -3.66 10.11
CA VAL A 104 0.48 -4.21 9.77
C VAL A 104 1.36 -3.14 9.10
N ASN A 105 2.67 -3.25 9.33
CA ASN A 105 3.65 -2.41 8.67
C ASN A 105 3.91 -2.83 7.21
N HIS A 106 4.80 -2.11 6.53
CA HIS A 106 5.18 -2.35 5.14
C HIS A 106 5.92 -3.69 4.87
N HIS A 107 6.20 -4.50 5.90
CA HIS A 107 6.75 -5.85 5.73
C HIS A 107 5.67 -6.91 5.50
N TRP A 108 4.40 -6.54 5.68
CA TRP A 108 3.28 -7.33 5.19
C TRP A 108 3.12 -7.12 3.69
N ARG A 109 2.87 -8.21 2.97
CA ARG A 109 2.88 -8.35 1.49
C ARG A 109 2.70 -7.07 0.66
#